data_AF-A0A935D501-F1
#
_entry.id   AF-A0A935D501-F1
#
_cell.length_a   1.000
_cell.length_b   1.000
_cell.length_c   1.000
_cell.angle_alpha   90.00
_cell.angle_beta   90.00
_cell.angle_gamma   90.00
#
_symmetry.space_group_name_H-M   'P 1'
#
loop_
_entity.id
_entity.type
_entity.pdbx_description
1 polymer ?
#
loop_
_entity_poly.entity_id
_entity_poly.type
_entity_poly.pdbx_seq_one_letter_code
_entity_poly.pdbx_strand_id
1 'polypeptide(L)'
;MVLTGVASLVAVAGGAYALSPLGGESFHWFLMMPIVGLLAAALVSPLAALEAQLFARAVQWSNLGLGVVLTLLGSARERDRGVLLALSCGAALLALGRAGLAESERRAKFMPAAFRSSLLLLMVLALADAQTFGLFGAAVLDDSPALGALLMVAAVGLAVGFVLLMRLSLVGLLVNVAACFGVLALTAAASRLDQLRGVLATLAAVHVLVAAPTLVSAARGRTVGVALSPRARSLGATAAIVALMVLAVAAWFVRR
;
A
#
# COMPACT_ATOMS: atom_id res chain seq x y z
N MET A 1 -7.43 -15.81 -14.98
CA MET A 1 -7.74 -16.27 -13.60
C MET A 1 -6.65 -17.19 -13.05
N VAL A 2 -6.18 -18.20 -13.79
CA VAL A 2 -5.09 -19.09 -13.30
C VAL A 2 -3.80 -18.31 -12.97
N LEU A 3 -3.37 -17.42 -13.88
CA LEU A 3 -2.13 -16.64 -13.70
C LEU A 3 -2.13 -15.72 -12.47
N THR A 4 -3.28 -15.14 -12.12
CA THR A 4 -3.43 -14.21 -10.99
C THR A 4 -3.41 -14.93 -9.64
N GLY A 5 -4.00 -16.13 -9.58
CA GLY A 5 -3.93 -16.99 -8.40
C GLY A 5 -2.51 -17.45 -8.13
N VAL A 6 -1.81 -17.94 -9.18
CA VAL A 6 -0.40 -18.38 -9.06
C VAL A 6 0.50 -17.23 -8.60
N ALA A 7 0.38 -16.04 -9.20
CA ALA A 7 1.22 -14.92 -8.81
C ALA A 7 0.97 -14.45 -7.36
N SER A 8 -0.28 -14.54 -6.88
CA SER A 8 -0.59 -14.22 -5.49
C SER A 8 -0.05 -15.28 -4.52
N LEU A 9 -0.04 -16.57 -4.91
CA LEU A 9 0.60 -17.64 -4.13
C LEU A 9 2.12 -17.47 -4.05
N VAL A 10 2.75 -17.01 -5.13
CA VAL A 10 4.19 -16.67 -5.12
C VAL A 10 4.47 -15.54 -4.12
N ALA A 11 3.64 -14.50 -4.08
CA ALA A 11 3.76 -13.44 -3.09
C ALA A 11 3.54 -13.94 -1.65
N VAL A 12 2.58 -14.85 -1.43
CA VAL A 12 2.38 -15.51 -0.12
C VAL A 12 3.63 -16.29 0.28
N ALA A 13 4.17 -17.13 -0.60
CA ALA A 13 5.35 -17.94 -0.31
C ALA A 13 6.59 -17.05 -0.03
N GLY A 14 6.80 -16.03 -0.86
CA GLY A 14 7.86 -15.04 -0.67
C GLY A 14 7.72 -14.29 0.66
N GLY A 15 6.51 -13.85 1.00
CA GLY A 15 6.22 -13.17 2.27
C GLY A 15 6.34 -14.06 3.50
N ALA A 16 5.83 -15.29 3.44
CA ALA A 16 5.97 -16.26 4.53
C ALA A 16 7.44 -16.59 4.80
N TYR A 17 8.24 -16.76 3.75
CA TYR A 17 9.68 -16.93 3.90
C TYR A 17 10.34 -15.67 4.47
N ALA A 18 10.06 -14.51 3.87
CA ALA A 18 10.66 -13.24 4.26
C ALA A 18 10.36 -12.84 5.72
N LEU A 19 9.19 -13.19 6.24
CA LEU A 19 8.71 -12.81 7.56
C LEU A 19 8.73 -13.95 8.57
N SER A 20 9.27 -15.11 8.20
CA SER A 20 9.46 -16.22 9.13
C SER A 20 10.45 -15.83 10.24
N PRO A 21 10.17 -16.13 11.52
CA PRO A 21 11.12 -15.88 12.60
C PRO A 21 12.46 -16.54 12.29
N LEU A 22 13.56 -15.81 12.44
CA LEU A 22 14.88 -16.43 12.41
C LEU A 22 15.07 -17.18 13.72
N GLY A 23 15.58 -18.41 13.65
CA GLY A 23 15.77 -19.24 14.84
C GLY A 23 16.51 -18.47 15.94
N GLY A 24 15.82 -18.23 17.06
CA GLY A 24 16.34 -17.48 18.22
C GLY A 24 15.68 -16.12 18.48
N GLU A 25 14.92 -15.55 17.55
CA GLU A 25 14.21 -14.28 17.77
C GLU A 25 12.82 -14.50 18.41
N SER A 26 12.44 -13.58 19.30
CA SER A 26 11.10 -13.56 19.89
C SER A 26 10.05 -13.37 18.80
N PHE A 27 9.01 -14.20 18.84
CA PHE A 27 7.89 -14.08 17.91
C PHE A 27 7.16 -12.75 18.13
N HIS A 28 7.23 -11.87 17.13
CA HIS A 28 6.47 -10.63 17.12
C HIS A 28 5.17 -10.82 16.35
N TRP A 29 4.03 -10.82 17.05
CA TRP A 29 2.71 -11.10 16.46
C TRP A 29 2.37 -10.17 15.28
N PHE A 30 2.86 -8.93 15.30
CA PHE A 30 2.58 -7.94 14.24
C PHE A 30 3.21 -8.32 12.89
N LEU A 31 4.25 -9.17 12.88
CA LEU A 31 4.85 -9.70 11.65
C LEU A 31 3.91 -10.67 10.91
N MET A 32 2.84 -11.16 11.56
CA MET A 32 1.81 -11.95 10.90
C MET A 32 0.88 -11.10 10.05
N MET A 33 0.78 -9.79 10.31
CA MET A 33 -0.16 -8.92 9.62
C MET A 33 0.06 -8.88 8.09
N PRO A 34 1.31 -8.76 7.56
CA PRO A 34 1.52 -8.80 6.13
C PRO A 34 1.30 -10.20 5.52
N ILE A 35 1.62 -11.27 6.26
CA ILE A 35 1.37 -12.66 5.82
C ILE A 35 -0.13 -12.92 5.69
N VAL A 36 -0.91 -12.58 6.72
CA VAL A 36 -2.36 -12.72 6.73
C VAL A 36 -2.98 -11.87 5.61
N GLY A 37 -2.49 -10.64 5.42
CA GLY A 37 -2.88 -9.79 4.31
C GLY A 37 -2.64 -10.46 2.95
N LEU A 38 -1.43 -11.00 2.71
CA LEU A 38 -1.06 -11.68 1.47
C LEU A 38 -1.91 -12.93 1.22
N LEU A 39 -2.17 -13.72 2.27
CA LEU A 39 -3.06 -14.88 2.20
C LEU A 39 -4.48 -14.47 1.81
N ALA A 40 -5.04 -13.47 2.49
CA ALA A 40 -6.36 -12.93 2.16
C ALA A 40 -6.38 -12.40 0.72
N ALA A 41 -5.34 -11.66 0.30
CA ALA A 41 -5.21 -11.13 -1.06
C ALA A 41 -5.20 -12.26 -2.10
N ALA A 42 -4.48 -13.36 -1.84
CA ALA A 42 -4.47 -14.51 -2.72
C ALA A 42 -5.84 -15.18 -2.82
N LEU A 43 -6.54 -15.35 -1.70
CA LEU A 43 -7.87 -15.95 -1.65
C LEU A 43 -8.93 -15.10 -2.37
N VAL A 44 -8.87 -13.77 -2.26
CA VAL A 44 -9.86 -12.89 -2.88
C VAL A 44 -9.50 -12.49 -4.31
N SER A 45 -8.24 -12.66 -4.74
CA SER A 45 -7.77 -12.33 -6.10
C SER A 45 -8.57 -12.96 -7.25
N PRO A 46 -9.15 -14.17 -7.14
CA PRO A 46 -9.97 -14.76 -8.19
C PRO A 46 -11.39 -14.17 -8.24
N LEU A 47 -11.84 -13.49 -7.18
CA LEU A 47 -13.19 -12.95 -7.08
C LEU A 47 -13.32 -11.72 -8.00
N ALA A 48 -14.39 -11.69 -8.81
CA ALA A 48 -14.70 -10.57 -9.69
C ALA A 48 -15.36 -9.38 -8.95
N ALA A 49 -15.24 -9.30 -7.62
CA ALA A 49 -15.73 -8.18 -6.82
C ALA A 49 -14.71 -7.02 -6.81
N LEU A 50 -15.19 -5.78 -6.89
CA LEU A 50 -14.30 -4.61 -6.97
C LEU A 50 -13.48 -4.45 -5.69
N GLU A 51 -14.12 -4.65 -4.54
CA GLU A 51 -13.52 -4.58 -3.21
C GLU A 51 -12.37 -5.57 -3.08
N ALA A 52 -12.59 -6.81 -3.51
CA ALA A 52 -11.59 -7.87 -3.52
C ALA A 52 -10.38 -7.51 -4.39
N GLN A 53 -10.64 -6.98 -5.59
CA GLN A 53 -9.59 -6.57 -6.53
C GLN A 53 -8.78 -5.36 -6.03
N LEU A 54 -9.43 -4.42 -5.34
CA LEU A 54 -8.77 -3.27 -4.70
C LEU A 54 -7.94 -3.71 -3.49
N PHE A 55 -8.51 -4.54 -2.62
CA PHE A 55 -7.84 -5.10 -1.46
C PHE A 55 -6.59 -5.89 -1.85
N ALA A 56 -6.72 -6.82 -2.80
CA ALA A 56 -5.59 -7.63 -3.25
C ALA A 56 -4.44 -6.76 -3.79
N ARG A 57 -4.75 -5.71 -4.56
CA ARG A 57 -3.73 -4.77 -5.04
C ARG A 57 -3.12 -3.94 -3.93
N ALA A 58 -3.93 -3.45 -2.99
CA ALA A 58 -3.45 -2.66 -1.87
C ALA A 58 -2.47 -3.44 -0.99
N VAL A 59 -2.80 -4.69 -0.66
CA VAL A 59 -1.91 -5.58 0.09
C VAL A 59 -0.60 -5.80 -0.66
N GLN A 60 -0.64 -6.08 -1.96
CA GLN A 60 0.57 -6.31 -2.75
C GLN A 60 1.42 -5.04 -2.86
N TRP A 61 0.81 -3.86 -3.00
CA TRP A 61 1.52 -2.57 -2.98
C TRP A 61 2.17 -2.28 -1.62
N SER A 62 1.45 -2.51 -0.52
CA SER A 62 2.00 -2.34 0.83
C SER A 62 3.19 -3.26 1.06
N ASN A 63 3.08 -4.54 0.68
CA ASN A 63 4.16 -5.51 0.85
C ASN A 63 5.35 -5.26 -0.11
N LEU A 64 5.11 -4.77 -1.32
CA LEU A 64 6.18 -4.28 -2.20
C LEU A 64 6.96 -3.14 -1.52
N GLY A 65 6.24 -2.15 -0.98
CA GLY A 65 6.85 -1.05 -0.23
C GLY A 65 7.62 -1.53 0.99
N LEU A 66 7.04 -2.43 1.78
CA LEU A 66 7.71 -3.06 2.92
C LEU A 66 8.99 -3.78 2.51
N GLY A 67 8.96 -4.55 1.42
CA GLY A 67 10.15 -5.22 0.89
C GLY A 67 11.27 -4.24 0.51
N VAL A 68 10.92 -3.13 -0.13
CA VAL A 68 11.86 -2.04 -0.43
C VAL A 68 12.46 -1.46 0.85
N VAL A 69 11.63 -1.19 1.87
CA VAL A 69 12.07 -0.64 3.16
C VAL A 69 13.02 -1.60 3.88
N LEU A 70 12.68 -2.89 3.96
CA LEU A 70 13.54 -3.92 4.55
C LEU A 70 14.88 -4.02 3.81
N THR A 71 14.86 -3.86 2.49
CA THR A 71 16.09 -3.87 1.68
C THR A 71 16.97 -2.62 1.90
N LEU A 72 16.35 -1.46 2.10
CA LEU A 72 17.06 -0.19 2.31
C LEU A 72 17.53 0.01 3.74
N LEU A 73 16.78 -0.45 4.74
CA LEU A 73 17.01 -0.11 6.14
C LEU A 73 17.35 -1.32 7.03
N GLY A 74 17.05 -2.54 6.58
CA GLY A 74 17.24 -3.75 7.37
C GLY A 74 18.70 -4.19 7.54
N SER A 75 18.89 -5.08 8.50
CA SER A 75 20.09 -5.91 8.67
C SER A 75 20.38 -6.77 7.43
N ALA A 76 21.57 -7.36 7.33
CA ALA A 76 21.96 -8.17 6.17
C ALA A 76 20.93 -9.26 5.82
N ARG A 77 20.38 -9.95 6.84
CA ARG A 77 19.37 -11.00 6.64
C ARG A 77 18.01 -10.43 6.23
N GLU A 78 17.60 -9.32 6.82
CA GLU A 78 16.35 -8.64 6.45
C GLU A 78 16.41 -8.10 5.03
N ARG A 79 17.59 -7.73 4.53
CA ARG A 79 17.76 -7.28 3.15
C ARG A 79 17.51 -8.38 2.13
N ASP A 80 18.05 -9.58 2.34
CA ASP A 80 17.80 -10.74 1.48
C ASP A 80 16.30 -11.06 1.40
N ARG A 81 15.62 -10.97 2.55
CA ARG A 81 14.18 -11.20 2.68
C ARG A 81 13.36 -10.08 2.05
N GLY A 82 13.80 -8.83 2.24
CA GLY A 82 13.19 -7.63 1.68
C GLY A 82 13.19 -7.64 0.16
N VAL A 83 14.31 -7.99 -0.47
CA VAL A 83 14.39 -8.05 -1.94
C VAL A 83 13.49 -9.14 -2.48
N LEU A 84 13.44 -10.32 -1.84
CA LEU A 84 12.55 -11.40 -2.26
C LEU A 84 11.07 -10.99 -2.14
N LEU A 85 10.70 -10.36 -1.01
CA LEU A 85 9.34 -9.84 -0.80
C LEU A 85 8.97 -8.82 -1.90
N ALA A 86 9.83 -7.83 -2.14
CA ALA A 86 9.64 -6.81 -3.16
C ALA A 86 9.46 -7.43 -4.56
N LEU A 87 10.31 -8.38 -4.93
CA LEU A 87 10.23 -9.05 -6.22
C LEU A 87 8.95 -9.87 -6.37
N SER A 88 8.56 -10.63 -5.34
CA SER A 88 7.35 -11.46 -5.38
C SER A 88 6.07 -10.63 -5.48
N CYS A 89 5.97 -9.54 -4.70
CA CYS A 89 4.81 -8.64 -4.73
C CYS A 89 4.77 -7.80 -6.01
N GLY A 90 5.94 -7.35 -6.49
CA GLY A 90 6.05 -6.67 -7.78
C GLY A 90 5.62 -7.56 -8.95
N ALA A 91 6.08 -8.82 -8.98
CA ALA A 91 5.65 -9.81 -9.96
C ALA A 91 4.13 -10.06 -9.88
N ALA A 92 3.58 -10.19 -8.67
CA ALA A 92 2.14 -10.34 -8.47
C ALA A 92 1.34 -9.13 -8.99
N LEU A 93 1.81 -7.91 -8.74
CA LEU A 93 1.17 -6.68 -9.25
C LEU A 93 1.24 -6.60 -10.78
N LEU A 94 2.37 -6.97 -11.38
CA LEU A 94 2.51 -7.01 -12.84
C LEU A 94 1.58 -8.05 -13.47
N ALA A 95 1.47 -9.23 -12.85
CA ALA A 95 0.59 -10.31 -13.30
C ALA A 95 -0.90 -9.95 -13.14
N LEU A 96 -1.28 -9.30 -12.03
CA LEU A 96 -2.63 -8.78 -11.82
C LEU A 96 -2.95 -7.68 -12.82
N GLY A 97 -1.99 -6.78 -13.07
CA GLY A 97 -2.11 -5.64 -13.96
C GLY A 97 -3.49 -4.97 -13.86
N ARG A 98 -4.14 -4.80 -15.02
CA ARG A 98 -5.53 -4.33 -15.13
C ARG A 98 -6.57 -5.44 -15.19
N ALA A 99 -6.16 -6.70 -15.15
CA ALA A 99 -7.09 -7.83 -15.24
C ALA A 99 -8.05 -7.83 -14.04
N GLY A 100 -9.33 -8.14 -14.28
CA GLY A 100 -10.36 -8.14 -13.25
C GLY A 100 -10.95 -6.76 -12.95
N LEU A 101 -10.15 -5.70 -12.83
CA LEU A 101 -10.64 -4.36 -12.46
C LEU A 101 -11.74 -3.83 -13.40
N ALA A 102 -11.49 -3.82 -14.71
CA ALA A 102 -12.46 -3.28 -15.67
C ALA A 102 -13.82 -4.00 -15.67
N GLU A 103 -13.80 -5.31 -15.41
CA GLU A 103 -15.00 -6.13 -15.32
C GLU A 103 -15.72 -5.93 -13.98
N SER A 104 -14.97 -5.94 -12.87
CA SER A 104 -15.50 -5.70 -11.53
C SER A 104 -16.14 -4.31 -11.40
N GLU A 105 -15.53 -3.28 -12.00
CA GLU A 105 -16.10 -1.92 -12.01
C GLU A 105 -17.45 -1.87 -12.74
N ARG A 106 -17.58 -2.56 -13.89
CA ARG A 106 -18.86 -2.65 -14.61
C ARG A 106 -19.93 -3.32 -13.77
N ARG A 107 -19.59 -4.43 -13.10
CA ARG A 107 -20.52 -5.17 -12.24
C ARG A 107 -20.97 -4.38 -11.01
N ALA A 108 -20.05 -3.65 -10.38
CA ALA A 108 -20.34 -2.83 -9.22
C ALA A 108 -21.15 -1.56 -9.53
N LYS A 109 -21.46 -1.29 -10.81
CA LYS A 109 -22.05 -0.02 -11.29
C LYS A 109 -21.27 1.20 -10.79
N PHE A 110 -19.98 1.01 -10.53
CA PHE A 110 -19.10 2.05 -10.00
C PHE A 110 -18.65 2.92 -11.16
N MET A 111 -19.42 3.97 -11.46
CA MET A 111 -19.17 4.88 -12.57
C MET A 111 -18.94 6.33 -12.11
N PRO A 112 -17.84 6.65 -11.40
CA PRO A 112 -17.44 8.05 -11.22
C PRO A 112 -16.97 8.59 -12.57
N ALA A 113 -17.83 9.31 -13.30
CA ALA A 113 -17.56 9.73 -14.67
C ALA A 113 -16.27 10.59 -14.81
N ALA A 114 -15.90 11.34 -13.77
CA ALA A 114 -14.79 12.30 -13.83
C ALA A 114 -13.50 11.91 -13.08
N PHE A 115 -13.57 11.04 -12.05
CA PHE A 115 -12.44 10.77 -11.15
C PHE A 115 -12.10 9.29 -10.96
N ARG A 116 -12.62 8.42 -11.83
CA ARG A 116 -12.53 6.96 -11.68
C ARG A 116 -11.13 6.45 -11.32
N SER A 117 -10.10 6.81 -12.09
CA SER A 117 -8.75 6.29 -11.82
C SER A 117 -8.12 6.87 -10.57
N SER A 118 -8.33 8.17 -10.31
CA SER A 118 -7.74 8.82 -9.14
C SER A 118 -8.37 8.29 -7.86
N LEU A 119 -9.68 8.03 -7.88
CA LEU A 119 -10.40 7.46 -6.76
C LEU A 119 -9.95 6.02 -6.47
N LEU A 120 -9.82 5.16 -7.49
CA LEU A 120 -9.32 3.79 -7.28
C LEU A 120 -7.89 3.79 -6.76
N LEU A 121 -7.04 4.69 -7.28
CA LEU A 121 -5.67 4.85 -6.79
C LEU A 121 -5.67 5.28 -5.31
N LEU A 122 -6.50 6.26 -4.93
CA LEU A 122 -6.66 6.68 -3.55
C LEU A 122 -7.13 5.56 -2.64
N MET A 123 -8.04 4.71 -3.11
CA MET A 123 -8.55 3.58 -2.35
C MET A 123 -7.47 2.50 -2.14
N VAL A 124 -6.67 2.22 -3.18
CA VAL A 124 -5.52 1.32 -3.07
C VAL A 124 -4.48 1.88 -2.11
N LEU A 125 -4.15 3.18 -2.22
CA LEU A 125 -3.21 3.85 -1.32
C LEU A 125 -3.72 3.86 0.12
N ALA A 126 -5.00 4.16 0.35
CA ALA A 126 -5.57 4.17 1.69
C ALA A 126 -5.44 2.82 2.40
N LEU A 127 -5.75 1.72 1.73
CA LEU A 127 -5.57 0.39 2.31
C LEU A 127 -4.10 0.02 2.47
N ALA A 128 -3.25 0.37 1.50
CA ALA A 128 -1.82 0.09 1.58
C ALA A 128 -1.14 0.85 2.73
N ASP A 129 -1.50 2.12 2.91
CA ASP A 129 -1.02 2.98 3.99
C ASP A 129 -1.62 2.55 5.33
N ALA A 130 -2.90 2.13 5.38
CA ALA A 130 -3.51 1.58 6.59
C ALA A 130 -2.74 0.36 7.08
N GLN A 131 -2.40 -0.56 6.17
CA GLN A 131 -1.58 -1.71 6.51
C GLN A 131 -0.17 -1.29 6.95
N THR A 132 0.46 -0.36 6.25
CA THR A 132 1.84 0.05 6.55
C THR A 132 1.94 0.79 7.89
N PHE A 133 1.02 1.72 8.17
CA PHE A 133 0.97 2.44 9.44
C PHE A 133 0.50 1.56 10.59
N GLY A 134 -0.39 0.59 10.34
CA GLY A 134 -0.77 -0.40 11.35
C GLY A 134 0.42 -1.29 11.74
N LEU A 135 1.21 -1.73 10.75
CA LEU A 135 2.41 -2.53 10.99
C LEU A 135 3.44 -1.74 11.81
N PHE A 136 3.80 -0.53 11.38
CA PHE A 136 4.78 0.29 12.11
C PHE A 136 4.25 0.79 13.46
N GLY A 137 2.95 1.08 13.56
CA GLY A 137 2.30 1.43 14.81
C GLY A 137 2.37 0.31 15.83
N ALA A 138 2.10 -0.93 15.41
CA ALA A 138 2.25 -2.11 16.26
C ALA A 138 3.71 -2.38 16.64
N ALA A 139 4.65 -2.21 15.70
CA ALA A 139 6.07 -2.44 15.95
C ALA A 139 6.68 -1.45 16.96
N VAL A 140 6.20 -0.21 17.00
CA VAL A 140 6.72 0.84 17.89
C VAL A 140 5.87 0.99 19.18
N LEU A 141 4.77 0.22 19.31
CA LEU A 141 3.83 0.37 20.42
C LEU A 141 4.47 0.10 21.78
N ASP A 142 5.35 -0.90 21.86
CA ASP A 142 6.00 -1.27 23.13
C ASP A 142 7.09 -0.25 23.53
N ASP A 143 7.86 0.26 22.57
CA ASP A 143 8.95 1.22 22.83
C ASP A 143 8.47 2.67 22.99
N SER A 144 7.37 3.03 22.31
CA SER A 144 6.78 4.36 22.36
C SER A 144 5.25 4.29 22.20
N PRO A 145 4.52 4.01 23.29
CA PRO A 145 3.07 3.76 23.24
C PRO A 145 2.26 4.88 22.58
N ALA A 146 2.60 6.15 22.88
CA ALA A 146 1.91 7.29 22.28
C ALA A 146 2.10 7.35 20.76
N LEU A 147 3.34 7.14 20.29
CA LEU A 147 3.66 7.15 18.87
C LEU A 147 3.03 5.97 18.14
N GLY A 148 3.14 4.76 18.70
CA GLY A 148 2.50 3.56 18.17
C GLY A 148 0.98 3.72 18.08
N ALA A 149 0.34 4.23 19.14
CA ALA A 149 -1.09 4.50 19.16
C ALA A 149 -1.51 5.52 18.09
N LEU A 150 -0.76 6.60 17.90
CA LEU A 150 -1.06 7.61 16.87
C LEU A 150 -0.98 7.02 15.45
N LEU A 151 0.01 6.18 15.17
CA LEU A 151 0.10 5.46 13.89
C LEU A 151 -1.05 4.47 13.70
N MET A 152 -1.45 3.77 14.77
CA MET A 152 -2.62 2.87 14.74
C MET A 152 -3.93 3.64 14.49
N VAL A 153 -4.10 4.81 15.10
CA VAL A 153 -5.24 5.71 14.85
C VAL A 153 -5.25 6.17 13.39
N ALA A 154 -4.10 6.55 12.83
CA ALA A 154 -4.00 6.90 11.43
C ALA A 154 -4.35 5.72 10.51
N ALA A 155 -3.88 4.51 10.85
CA ALA A 155 -4.21 3.29 10.11
C ALA A 155 -5.72 2.99 10.10
N VAL A 156 -6.38 3.10 11.26
CA VAL A 156 -7.84 2.95 11.38
C VAL A 156 -8.56 4.04 10.58
N GLY A 157 -8.10 5.30 10.68
CA GLY A 157 -8.64 6.41 9.92
C GLY A 157 -8.62 6.14 8.41
N LEU A 158 -7.49 5.64 7.89
CA LEU A 158 -7.34 5.29 6.48
C LEU A 158 -8.25 4.13 6.04
N ALA A 159 -8.40 3.10 6.89
CA ALA A 159 -9.32 1.99 6.62
C ALA A 159 -10.79 2.46 6.61
N VAL A 160 -11.19 3.31 7.56
CA VAL A 160 -12.52 3.93 7.59
C VAL A 160 -12.73 4.82 6.37
N GLY A 161 -11.75 5.64 6.02
CA GLY A 161 -11.82 6.49 4.84
C GLY A 161 -11.92 5.69 3.55
N PHE A 162 -11.24 4.55 3.42
CA PHE A 162 -11.46 3.60 2.31
C PHE A 162 -12.92 3.14 2.22
N VAL A 163 -13.52 2.70 3.33
CA VAL A 163 -14.94 2.27 3.36
C VAL A 163 -15.87 3.41 2.97
N LEU A 164 -15.58 4.64 3.38
CA LEU A 164 -16.35 5.82 3.00
C LEU A 164 -16.14 6.21 1.52
N LEU A 165 -14.93 6.03 0.97
CA LEU A 165 -14.65 6.23 -0.45
C LEU A 165 -15.36 5.20 -1.33
N MET A 166 -15.53 3.95 -0.87
CA MET A 166 -16.38 2.95 -1.54
C MET A 166 -17.84 3.45 -1.66
N ARG A 167 -18.30 4.25 -0.69
CA ARG A 167 -19.62 4.90 -0.70
C ARG A 167 -19.63 6.26 -1.42
N LEU A 168 -18.56 6.60 -2.13
CA LEU A 168 -18.38 7.89 -2.84
C LEU A 168 -18.51 9.11 -1.92
N SER A 169 -18.22 8.97 -0.63
CA SER A 169 -18.36 10.05 0.34
C SER A 169 -17.12 10.96 0.35
N LEU A 170 -17.34 12.27 0.24
CA LEU A 170 -16.28 13.28 0.43
C LEU A 170 -15.67 13.19 1.83
N VAL A 171 -16.45 12.75 2.83
CA VAL A 171 -15.96 12.52 4.19
C VAL A 171 -14.84 11.49 4.19
N GLY A 172 -14.93 10.44 3.37
CA GLY A 172 -13.87 9.44 3.26
C GLY A 172 -12.55 10.00 2.76
N LEU A 173 -12.63 10.90 1.77
CA LEU A 173 -11.46 11.62 1.25
C LEU A 173 -10.83 12.51 2.32
N LEU A 174 -11.65 13.27 3.05
CA LEU A 174 -11.19 14.16 4.11
C LEU A 174 -10.56 13.39 5.27
N VAL A 175 -11.14 12.26 5.68
CA VAL A 175 -10.59 11.41 6.74
C VAL A 175 -9.21 10.87 6.34
N ASN A 176 -9.04 10.36 5.12
CA ASN A 176 -7.75 9.88 4.63
C ASN A 176 -6.69 10.99 4.62
N VAL A 177 -7.04 12.15 4.07
CA VAL A 177 -6.14 13.29 3.97
C VAL A 177 -5.75 13.79 5.36
N ALA A 178 -6.70 13.87 6.29
CA ALA A 178 -6.43 14.25 7.68
C ALA A 178 -5.50 13.25 8.38
N ALA A 179 -5.71 11.94 8.19
CA ALA A 179 -4.83 10.90 8.72
C ALA A 179 -3.40 11.05 8.20
N CYS A 180 -3.22 11.28 6.89
CA CYS A 180 -1.91 11.51 6.29
C CYS A 180 -1.25 12.80 6.78
N PHE A 181 -2.00 13.90 6.92
CA PHE A 181 -1.46 15.13 7.54
C PHE A 181 -1.05 14.92 9.00
N GLY A 182 -1.81 14.13 9.76
CA GLY A 182 -1.46 13.72 11.11
C GLY A 182 -0.12 12.97 11.14
N VAL A 183 0.09 12.03 10.22
CA VAL A 183 1.38 11.33 10.07
C VAL A 183 2.49 12.28 9.67
N LEU A 184 2.27 13.22 8.74
CA LEU A 184 3.28 14.23 8.38
C LEU A 184 3.68 15.09 9.58
N ALA A 185 2.70 15.61 10.32
CA ALA A 185 2.95 16.40 11.52
C ALA A 185 3.72 15.58 12.57
N LEU A 186 3.34 14.31 12.76
CA LEU A 186 4.01 13.38 13.66
C LEU A 186 5.47 13.15 13.24
N THR A 187 5.73 12.92 11.95
CA THR A 187 7.09 12.73 11.43
C THR A 187 7.97 13.97 11.56
N ALA A 188 7.38 15.17 11.48
CA ALA A 188 8.08 16.42 11.69
C ALA A 188 8.42 16.67 13.17
N ALA A 189 7.55 16.24 14.09
CA ALA A 189 7.72 16.47 15.53
C ALA A 189 8.54 15.39 16.24
N ALA A 190 8.49 14.14 15.78
CA ALA A 190 9.08 13.00 16.49
C ALA A 190 10.53 12.73 16.04
N SER A 191 11.51 13.04 16.90
CA SER A 191 12.93 12.67 16.69
C SER A 191 13.14 11.16 16.63
N ARG A 192 12.41 10.38 17.43
CA ARG A 192 12.54 8.91 17.53
C ARG A 192 12.22 8.14 16.25
N LEU A 193 11.68 8.79 15.23
CA LEU A 193 11.36 8.16 13.94
C LEU A 193 12.51 8.21 12.94
N ASP A 194 13.74 8.62 13.28
CA ASP A 194 14.78 8.95 12.29
C ASP A 194 14.96 7.92 11.15
N GLN A 195 14.87 6.62 11.44
CA GLN A 195 14.94 5.57 10.40
C GLN A 195 13.67 5.46 9.54
N LEU A 196 12.48 5.62 10.13
CA LEU A 196 11.19 5.49 9.44
C LEU A 196 10.62 6.81 8.93
N ARG A 197 11.18 7.95 9.35
CA ARG A 197 10.66 9.30 9.08
C ARG A 197 10.52 9.51 7.59
N GLY A 198 11.58 9.21 6.83
CA GLY A 198 11.58 9.35 5.38
C GLY A 198 10.50 8.51 4.70
N VAL A 199 10.33 7.26 5.14
CA VAL A 199 9.33 6.32 4.59
C VAL A 199 7.92 6.81 4.89
N LEU A 200 7.60 7.07 6.16
CA LEU A 200 6.28 7.51 6.61
C LEU A 200 5.88 8.84 5.98
N ALA A 201 6.81 9.81 5.96
CA ALA A 201 6.57 11.10 5.34
C ALA A 201 6.35 10.98 3.83
N THR A 202 7.12 10.12 3.14
CA THR A 202 6.95 9.90 1.70
C THR A 202 5.59 9.29 1.38
N LEU A 203 5.18 8.25 2.11
CA LEU A 203 3.86 7.61 1.93
C LEU A 203 2.73 8.60 2.13
N ALA A 204 2.74 9.31 3.27
CA ALA A 204 1.73 10.31 3.58
C ALA A 204 1.71 11.47 2.56
N ALA A 205 2.88 11.96 2.13
CA ALA A 205 2.97 13.01 1.13
C ALA A 205 2.44 12.56 -0.24
N VAL A 206 2.82 11.36 -0.70
CA VAL A 206 2.30 10.78 -1.95
C VAL A 206 0.79 10.66 -1.91
N HIS A 207 0.22 10.18 -0.80
CA HIS A 207 -1.23 10.09 -0.63
C HIS A 207 -1.90 11.46 -0.76
N VAL A 208 -1.41 12.47 -0.03
CA VAL A 208 -1.96 13.85 -0.08
C VAL A 208 -1.86 14.44 -1.48
N LEU A 209 -0.72 14.24 -2.16
CA LEU A 209 -0.51 14.71 -3.53
C LEU A 209 -1.48 14.05 -4.52
N VAL A 210 -1.71 12.74 -4.38
CA VAL A 210 -2.68 12.01 -5.20
C VAL A 210 -4.13 12.44 -4.88
N ALA A 211 -4.42 12.84 -3.65
CA ALA A 211 -5.72 13.33 -3.22
C ALA A 211 -6.02 14.76 -3.71
N ALA A 212 -4.98 15.58 -3.90
CA ALA A 212 -5.11 17.01 -4.19
C ALA A 212 -5.99 17.32 -5.41
N PRO A 213 -5.86 16.67 -6.59
CA PRO A 213 -6.73 16.95 -7.73
C PRO A 213 -8.21 16.70 -7.44
N THR A 214 -8.51 15.66 -6.65
CA THR A 214 -9.88 15.32 -6.25
C THR A 214 -10.44 16.34 -5.27
N LEU A 215 -9.63 16.80 -4.30
CA LEU A 215 -10.01 17.87 -3.37
C LEU A 215 -10.26 19.19 -4.08
N VAL A 216 -9.36 19.60 -4.98
CA VAL A 216 -9.50 20.84 -5.75
C VAL A 216 -10.75 20.79 -6.62
N SER A 217 -11.04 19.63 -7.23
CA SER A 217 -12.24 19.46 -8.04
C SER A 217 -13.52 19.52 -7.21
N ALA A 218 -13.53 18.86 -6.05
CA ALA A 218 -14.66 18.93 -5.11
C ALA A 218 -14.91 20.36 -4.64
N ALA A 219 -13.85 21.11 -4.31
CA ALA A 219 -13.95 22.51 -3.88
C ALA A 219 -14.41 23.45 -5.00
N ARG A 220 -14.00 23.22 -6.25
CA ARG A 220 -14.34 24.09 -7.38
C ARG A 220 -15.66 23.73 -8.07
N GLY A 221 -16.29 22.62 -7.72
CA GLY A 221 -17.46 22.08 -8.44
C GLY A 221 -17.20 21.81 -9.92
N ARG A 222 -15.92 21.75 -10.34
CA ARG A 222 -15.48 21.55 -11.72
C ARG A 222 -14.46 20.43 -11.77
N THR A 223 -14.49 19.67 -12.86
CA THR A 223 -13.60 18.54 -13.03
C THR A 223 -12.20 19.02 -13.44
N VAL A 224 -11.24 18.98 -12.51
CA VAL A 224 -9.82 19.18 -12.85
C VAL A 224 -9.29 17.85 -13.37
N GLY A 225 -9.61 17.57 -14.63
CA GLY A 225 -9.18 16.34 -15.29
C GLY A 225 -7.70 16.42 -15.67
N VAL A 226 -6.85 15.67 -14.98
CA VAL A 226 -5.59 15.21 -15.61
C VAL A 226 -5.99 14.07 -16.54
N ALA A 227 -6.38 14.40 -17.78
CA ALA A 227 -6.85 13.44 -18.77
C ALA A 227 -5.68 12.58 -19.28
N LEU A 228 -5.12 11.72 -18.44
CA LEU A 228 -4.14 10.73 -18.87
C LEU A 228 -4.84 9.62 -19.64
N SER A 229 -4.29 9.29 -20.81
CA SER A 229 -4.78 8.16 -21.59
C SER A 229 -4.74 6.86 -20.77
N PRO A 230 -5.65 5.90 -21.01
CA PRO A 230 -5.62 4.60 -20.33
C PRO A 230 -4.26 3.89 -20.44
N ARG A 231 -3.55 4.08 -21.57
CA ARG A 231 -2.20 3.54 -21.81
C ARG A 231 -1.17 4.23 -20.91
N ALA A 232 -1.15 5.56 -20.86
CA ALA A 232 -0.22 6.31 -20.01
C ALA A 232 -0.35 5.93 -18.52
N ARG A 233 -1.58 5.74 -18.04
CA ARG A 233 -1.82 5.28 -16.66
C ARG A 233 -1.29 3.88 -16.40
N SER A 234 -1.52 2.95 -17.34
CA SER A 234 -1.00 1.58 -17.22
C SER A 234 0.53 1.57 -17.22
N LEU A 235 1.14 2.34 -18.13
CA LEU A 235 2.60 2.47 -18.20
C LEU A 235 3.17 3.09 -16.93
N GLY A 236 2.51 4.13 -16.38
CA GLY A 236 2.94 4.75 -15.13
C GLY A 236 2.92 3.78 -13.95
N ALA A 237 1.85 2.99 -13.80
CA ALA A 237 1.76 1.97 -12.75
C ALA A 237 2.83 0.88 -12.93
N THR A 238 3.00 0.37 -14.14
CA THR A 238 4.04 -0.63 -14.46
C THR A 238 5.44 -0.07 -14.19
N ALA A 239 5.73 1.16 -14.62
CA ALA A 239 7.00 1.82 -14.40
C ALA A 239 7.30 1.99 -12.91
N ALA A 240 6.30 2.39 -12.11
CA ALA A 240 6.45 2.50 -10.66
C ALA A 240 6.75 1.15 -9.99
N ILE A 241 6.05 0.08 -10.37
CA ILE A 241 6.32 -1.28 -9.85
C ILE A 241 7.74 -1.71 -10.19
N VAL A 242 8.13 -1.59 -11.46
CA VAL A 242 9.47 -1.97 -11.93
C VAL A 242 10.55 -1.12 -11.26
N ALA A 243 10.35 0.19 -11.12
CA ALA A 243 11.31 1.08 -10.47
C ALA A 243 11.54 0.67 -9.02
N LEU A 244 10.50 0.31 -8.27
CA LEU A 244 10.63 -0.17 -6.89
C LEU A 244 11.34 -1.53 -6.81
N MET A 245 11.05 -2.46 -7.73
CA MET A 245 11.76 -3.74 -7.81
C MET A 245 13.25 -3.53 -8.12
N VAL A 246 13.57 -2.67 -9.09
CA VAL A 246 14.96 -2.34 -9.45
C VAL A 246 15.66 -1.64 -8.30
N LEU A 247 14.99 -0.72 -7.61
CA LEU A 247 15.54 -0.04 -6.43
C LEU A 247 15.89 -1.05 -5.33
N ALA A 248 15.01 -2.01 -5.04
CA ALA A 248 15.30 -3.06 -4.06
C ALA A 248 16.53 -3.88 -4.48
N VAL A 249 16.58 -4.35 -5.72
CA VAL A 249 17.73 -5.13 -6.23
C VAL A 249 19.03 -4.32 -6.19
N ALA A 250 19.01 -3.06 -6.65
CA ALA A 250 20.18 -2.19 -6.64
C ALA A 250 20.67 -1.91 -5.22
N ALA A 251 19.76 -1.61 -4.28
CA ALA A 251 20.09 -1.40 -2.88
C ALA A 251 20.69 -2.65 -2.23
N TRP A 252 20.20 -3.83 -2.60
CA TRP A 252 20.73 -5.11 -2.14
C TRP A 252 22.20 -5.30 -2.59
N PHE A 253 22.52 -5.01 -3.86
CA PHE A 253 23.89 -5.12 -4.38
C PHE A 253 24.87 -4.12 -3.74
N VAL A 254 24.46 -2.88 -3.54
CA VAL A 254 25.35 -1.82 -3.02
C VAL A 254 25.82 -2.09 -1.59
N ARG A 255 25.05 -2.87 -0.82
CA ARG A 255 25.32 -3.09 0.62
C ARG A 255 25.79 -4.50 0.96
N ARG A 256 26.17 -5.29 -0.05
CA ARG A 256 26.71 -6.64 0.10
C ARG A 256 28.23 -6.58 0.17
#